data_AF-A0AAU4EZ23-F1
#
_entry.id   AF-A0AAU4EZ23-F1
#
_cell.length_a   1.000
_cell.length_b   1.000
_cell.length_c   1.000
_cell.angle_alpha   90.00
_cell.angle_beta   90.00
_cell.angle_gamma   90.00
#
_symmetry.space_group_name_H-M   'P 1'
#
loop_
_entity.id
_entity.type
_entity.pdbx_description
1 polymer ?
#
loop_
_entity_poly.entity_id
_entity_poly.type
_entity_poly.pdbx_seq_one_letter_code
_entity_poly.pdbx_strand_id
1 'polypeptide(L)'
;MTRISPRYLLQFDEPAGYLDFARFGPPSHAVLDTTAALLDQATTAGPSTVDELMRQEIRAKAAAARLSGSDTDHTVLLPNTSLGLFQAAFHSSGEVLVSAAEFPANTYPWARAEQAGRLKLRRLTGGYVTPEHVAEALTPEITTVSVSAVDFRTGFRADLAALRDVVGDRLLVVDGIQGFGVIEAPWEVADVLVVGGQKWLRAGWGTGFAVLSDRALDRMDPVLSGWTGARDPGLFDDEIHPPDTTAQAWSISNLSPITSGAFAEALELVEDAGVGAIAARIAERIGSFEEVLASCGAEVVSATERRAGILAFTLPGHPAEQVGAALATAGIAATVRPEHVRLSPHASTPAAAADLLREALETLTKPREPLAIPAAGATTHEVLTALVPAIPGLAAMLGPGNEVLLHDLSRLPDSIVAIAGDLTGRNVGGPMTDLLLGLVRRGTTQDLTNYRTHGPDGRAIRSSTLFLRDADGVAVGCLCVNSVDAAASTGGNGEPETFPPDVDSLQRFLVDRAIGKAGIPVDLMKKRHKAGVVRELDEAGYFLIKDAVDHLAGRLDVTRYTIYNYLNEIRA
;
A
#
# COMPACT_ATOMS: atom_id res chain seq x y z
N MET A 1 27.31 -10.27 14.71
CA MET A 1 26.37 -10.19 13.57
C MET A 1 26.90 -11.03 12.44
N THR A 2 26.21 -12.12 12.11
CA THR A 2 26.55 -12.98 10.98
C THR A 2 26.32 -12.20 9.69
N ARG A 3 27.37 -12.00 8.89
CA ARG A 3 27.23 -11.34 7.58
C ARG A 3 26.47 -12.29 6.65
N ILE A 4 25.43 -11.79 5.99
CA ILE A 4 24.72 -12.56 4.96
C ILE A 4 25.69 -12.94 3.83
N SER A 5 25.52 -14.15 3.29
CA SER A 5 26.37 -14.63 2.21
C SER A 5 26.19 -13.78 0.94
N PRO A 6 27.27 -13.33 0.28
CA PRO A 6 27.19 -12.70 -1.03
C PRO A 6 26.51 -13.60 -2.07
N ARG A 7 26.65 -14.93 -1.95
CA ARG A 7 26.00 -15.90 -2.83
C ARG A 7 24.48 -15.78 -2.79
N TYR A 8 23.90 -15.50 -1.62
CA TYR A 8 22.46 -15.27 -1.48
C TYR A 8 22.06 -13.96 -2.16
N LEU A 9 22.79 -12.88 -1.92
CA LEU A 9 22.45 -11.57 -2.51
C LEU A 9 22.55 -11.56 -4.05
N LEU A 10 23.47 -12.33 -4.62
CA LEU A 10 23.64 -12.47 -6.08
C LEU A 10 22.50 -13.23 -6.77
N GLN A 11 21.57 -13.83 -6.03
CA GLN A 11 20.41 -14.54 -6.58
C GLN A 11 19.31 -13.60 -7.09
N PHE A 12 19.49 -12.30 -6.92
CA PHE A 12 18.41 -11.31 -6.96
C PHE A 12 18.86 -10.07 -7.72
N ASP A 13 17.99 -9.60 -8.62
CA ASP A 13 18.23 -8.48 -9.53
C ASP A 13 17.08 -7.47 -9.55
N GLU A 14 16.20 -7.50 -8.53
CA GLU A 14 15.11 -6.53 -8.43
C GLU A 14 15.62 -5.09 -8.39
N PRO A 15 14.85 -4.13 -8.95
CA PRO A 15 15.18 -2.72 -8.86
C PRO A 15 15.32 -2.26 -7.40
N ALA A 16 16.23 -1.30 -7.16
CA ALA A 16 16.46 -0.73 -5.83
C ALA A 16 15.18 -0.21 -5.15
N GLY A 17 14.24 0.33 -5.93
CA GLY A 17 12.96 0.84 -5.45
C GLY A 17 11.91 -0.23 -5.14
N TYR A 18 12.18 -1.53 -5.32
CA TYR A 18 11.19 -2.57 -5.01
C TYR A 18 11.05 -2.78 -3.49
N LEU A 19 10.03 -2.18 -2.87
CA LEU A 19 9.77 -2.20 -1.43
C LEU A 19 8.39 -2.82 -1.10
N ASP A 20 7.93 -3.80 -1.89
CA ASP A 20 6.61 -4.43 -1.72
C ASP A 20 6.68 -5.96 -1.45
N PHE A 21 7.76 -6.42 -0.79
CA PHE A 21 8.00 -7.85 -0.50
C PHE A 21 6.92 -8.50 0.39
N ALA A 22 6.23 -7.73 1.22
CA ALA A 22 5.10 -8.20 2.03
C ALA A 22 3.84 -8.51 1.19
N ARG A 23 3.84 -8.18 -0.10
CA ARG A 23 2.81 -8.53 -1.08
C ARG A 23 3.27 -9.68 -1.98
N PHE A 24 4.47 -9.57 -2.53
CA PHE A 24 5.06 -10.57 -3.42
C PHE A 24 6.59 -10.48 -3.35
N GLY A 25 7.28 -11.61 -3.26
CA GLY A 25 8.72 -11.68 -3.36
C GLY A 25 9.14 -12.25 -4.71
N PRO A 26 9.76 -11.47 -5.60
CA PRO A 26 10.26 -11.95 -6.88
C PRO A 26 11.19 -13.16 -6.68
N PRO A 27 11.02 -14.27 -7.41
CA PRO A 27 11.86 -15.46 -7.20
C PRO A 27 13.35 -15.21 -7.44
N SER A 28 14.20 -16.06 -6.85
CA SER A 28 15.64 -16.07 -7.12
C SER A 28 15.96 -16.64 -8.50
N HIS A 29 17.15 -16.34 -9.03
CA HIS A 29 17.70 -17.01 -10.20
C HIS A 29 17.72 -18.54 -10.03
N ALA A 30 18.13 -19.07 -8.88
CA ALA A 30 18.09 -20.51 -8.65
C ALA A 30 16.66 -21.10 -8.72
N VAL A 31 15.65 -20.40 -8.18
CA VAL A 31 14.25 -20.86 -8.30
C VAL A 31 13.80 -20.88 -9.77
N LEU A 32 14.20 -19.88 -10.55
CA LEU A 32 13.92 -19.83 -11.99
C LEU A 32 14.61 -20.98 -12.73
N ASP A 33 15.89 -21.22 -12.45
CA ASP A 33 16.70 -22.28 -13.06
C ASP A 33 16.13 -23.66 -12.73
N THR A 34 15.79 -23.93 -11.46
CA THR A 34 15.16 -25.18 -11.02
C THR A 34 13.80 -25.37 -11.69
N THR A 35 12.98 -24.32 -11.79
CA THR A 35 11.68 -24.38 -12.48
C THR A 35 11.85 -24.74 -13.96
N ALA A 36 12.78 -24.09 -14.65
CA ALA A 36 13.06 -24.32 -16.07
C ALA A 36 13.60 -25.74 -16.30
N ALA A 37 14.54 -26.20 -15.47
CA ALA A 37 15.12 -27.54 -15.56
C ALA A 37 14.08 -28.64 -15.34
N LEU A 38 13.18 -28.49 -14.37
CA LEU A 38 12.12 -29.47 -14.11
C LEU A 38 11.08 -29.50 -15.23
N LEU A 39 10.76 -28.35 -15.82
CA LEU A 39 9.89 -28.28 -17.00
C LEU A 39 10.53 -28.96 -18.20
N ASP A 40 11.82 -28.74 -18.44
CA ASP A 40 12.57 -29.41 -19.49
C ASP A 40 12.62 -30.94 -19.27
N GLN A 41 12.91 -31.37 -18.04
CA GLN A 41 12.90 -32.79 -17.65
C GLN A 41 11.53 -33.44 -17.92
N ALA A 42 10.43 -32.74 -17.65
CA ALA A 42 9.08 -33.24 -17.90
C ALA A 42 8.81 -33.54 -19.39
N THR A 43 9.59 -32.97 -20.32
CA THR A 43 9.47 -33.27 -21.76
C THR A 43 10.07 -34.62 -22.16
N THR A 44 10.92 -35.22 -21.31
CA THR A 44 11.62 -36.48 -21.60
C THR A 44 10.66 -37.68 -21.65
N ALA A 45 9.61 -37.67 -20.82
CA ALA A 45 8.61 -38.74 -20.70
C ALA A 45 9.19 -40.17 -20.61
N GLY A 46 10.31 -40.34 -19.89
CA GLY A 46 10.94 -41.63 -19.65
C GLY A 46 10.32 -42.42 -18.49
N PRO A 47 10.66 -43.71 -18.33
CA PRO A 47 10.05 -44.58 -17.33
C PRO A 47 10.19 -44.10 -15.87
N SER A 48 11.28 -43.40 -15.53
CA SER A 48 11.48 -42.84 -14.18
C SER A 48 10.97 -41.41 -14.04
N THR A 49 10.73 -40.68 -15.13
CA THR A 49 10.58 -39.21 -15.13
C THR A 49 9.56 -38.72 -14.12
N VAL A 50 8.40 -39.36 -14.01
CA VAL A 50 7.36 -38.96 -13.04
C VAL A 50 7.85 -39.11 -11.61
N ASP A 51 8.48 -40.24 -11.26
CA ASP A 51 9.03 -40.47 -9.92
C ASP A 51 10.11 -39.45 -9.58
N GLU A 52 10.96 -39.09 -10.54
CA GLU A 52 12.02 -38.08 -10.34
C GLU A 52 11.45 -36.68 -10.09
N LEU A 53 10.39 -36.32 -10.81
CA LEU A 53 9.65 -35.08 -10.60
C LEU A 53 8.95 -35.09 -9.24
N MET A 54 8.28 -36.18 -8.86
CA MET A 54 7.58 -36.28 -7.58
C MET A 54 8.53 -36.23 -6.37
N ARG A 55 9.80 -36.60 -6.51
CA ARG A 55 10.80 -36.43 -5.44
C ARG A 55 11.01 -34.97 -5.00
N GLN A 56 10.63 -33.99 -5.83
CA GLN A 56 10.71 -32.58 -5.45
C GLN A 56 9.78 -32.23 -4.28
N GLU A 57 8.65 -32.90 -4.14
CA GLU A 57 7.77 -32.76 -2.98
C GLU A 57 8.48 -33.19 -1.69
N ILE A 58 9.16 -34.34 -1.72
CA ILE A 58 9.94 -34.86 -0.58
C ILE A 58 11.05 -33.87 -0.20
N ARG A 59 11.76 -33.32 -1.19
CA ARG A 59 12.82 -32.32 -0.99
C ARG A 59 12.29 -31.06 -0.29
N ALA A 60 11.20 -30.49 -0.80
CA ALA A 60 10.58 -29.29 -0.21
C ALA A 60 10.04 -29.56 1.20
N LYS A 61 9.39 -30.71 1.41
CA LYS A 61 8.88 -31.14 2.72
C LYS A 61 10.01 -31.23 3.75
N ALA A 62 11.14 -31.83 3.37
CA ALA A 62 12.31 -31.94 4.24
C ALA A 62 12.94 -30.57 4.56
N ALA A 63 13.03 -29.67 3.59
CA ALA A 63 13.55 -28.31 3.81
C ALA A 63 12.63 -27.48 4.74
N ALA A 64 11.32 -27.57 4.54
CA ALA A 64 10.33 -26.91 5.39
C ALA A 64 10.44 -27.41 6.84
N ALA A 65 10.50 -28.73 7.05
CA ALA A 65 10.63 -29.34 8.36
C ALA A 65 11.88 -28.86 9.12
N ARG A 66 13.04 -28.81 8.46
CA ARG A 66 14.28 -28.32 9.08
C ARG A 66 14.18 -26.85 9.50
N LEU A 67 13.66 -25.98 8.62
CA LEU A 67 13.51 -24.55 8.90
C LEU A 67 12.47 -24.25 9.98
N SER A 68 11.46 -25.10 10.14
CA SER A 68 10.43 -24.95 11.19
C SER A 68 10.80 -25.62 12.51
N GLY A 69 11.94 -26.33 12.59
CA GLY A 69 12.31 -27.12 13.78
C GLY A 69 11.42 -28.35 14.01
N SER A 70 10.89 -28.95 12.94
CA SER A 70 10.00 -30.09 12.95
C SER A 70 10.59 -31.28 12.15
N ASP A 71 9.78 -32.29 11.88
CA ASP A 71 10.12 -33.44 11.02
C ASP A 71 9.12 -33.59 9.86
N THR A 72 9.38 -34.56 8.97
CA THR A 72 8.57 -34.80 7.79
C THR A 72 7.23 -35.47 8.08
N ASP A 73 7.05 -36.10 9.22
CA ASP A 73 5.75 -36.70 9.60
C ASP A 73 4.81 -35.58 10.09
N HIS A 74 5.37 -34.53 10.68
CA HIS A 74 4.62 -33.36 11.13
C HIS A 74 4.46 -32.27 10.06
N THR A 75 5.00 -32.45 8.86
CA THR A 75 4.98 -31.45 7.78
C THR A 75 4.13 -31.92 6.60
N VAL A 76 3.47 -31.02 5.89
CA VAL A 76 2.74 -31.31 4.63
C VAL A 76 2.80 -30.12 3.69
N LEU A 77 2.97 -30.34 2.39
CA LEU A 77 2.96 -29.24 1.43
C LEU A 77 1.53 -28.82 1.08
N LEU A 78 1.38 -27.53 0.79
CA LEU A 78 0.12 -26.89 0.44
C LEU A 78 0.35 -25.92 -0.73
N PRO A 79 -0.67 -25.64 -1.56
CA PRO A 79 -0.53 -24.70 -2.65
C PRO A 79 -0.47 -23.23 -2.18
N ASN A 80 -0.92 -22.92 -0.95
CA ASN A 80 -0.89 -21.59 -0.36
C ASN A 80 -1.39 -21.60 1.10
N THR A 81 -1.11 -20.52 1.83
CA THR A 81 -1.57 -20.30 3.22
C THR A 81 -3.08 -20.37 3.38
N SER A 82 -3.85 -19.84 2.41
CA SER A 82 -5.30 -19.82 2.51
C SER A 82 -5.87 -21.24 2.62
N LEU A 83 -5.39 -22.19 1.82
CA LEU A 83 -5.84 -23.58 1.91
C LEU A 83 -5.52 -24.19 3.28
N GLY A 84 -4.30 -23.98 3.80
CA GLY A 84 -3.93 -24.51 5.11
C GLY A 84 -4.77 -23.95 6.25
N LEU A 85 -5.13 -22.66 6.20
CA LEU A 85 -6.03 -22.06 7.18
C LEU A 85 -7.48 -22.52 7.01
N PHE A 86 -7.94 -22.78 5.78
CA PHE A 86 -9.22 -23.45 5.53
C PHE A 86 -9.25 -24.86 6.12
N GLN A 87 -8.18 -25.63 5.95
CA GLN A 87 -8.05 -26.95 6.55
C GLN A 87 -8.05 -26.86 8.07
N ALA A 88 -7.19 -26.03 8.67
CA ALA A 88 -7.17 -25.79 10.11
C ALA A 88 -8.56 -25.43 10.67
N ALA A 89 -9.32 -24.58 9.96
CA ALA A 89 -10.67 -24.21 10.37
C ALA A 89 -11.68 -25.35 10.25
N PHE A 90 -11.70 -26.09 9.14
CA PHE A 90 -12.66 -27.19 8.95
C PHE A 90 -12.32 -28.45 9.75
N HIS A 91 -11.04 -28.60 10.11
CA HIS A 91 -10.54 -29.69 10.95
C HIS A 91 -10.67 -29.38 12.44
N SER A 92 -10.86 -28.12 12.82
CA SER A 92 -11.15 -27.71 14.19
C SER A 92 -12.61 -27.95 14.59
N SER A 93 -12.84 -28.03 15.91
CA SER A 93 -14.16 -28.05 16.53
C SER A 93 -14.15 -27.21 17.82
N GLY A 94 -15.34 -26.90 18.37
CA GLY A 94 -15.48 -26.06 19.58
C GLY A 94 -15.59 -24.56 19.29
N GLU A 95 -15.25 -23.71 20.27
CA GLU A 95 -15.17 -22.25 20.05
C GLU A 95 -13.75 -21.83 19.65
N VAL A 96 -13.62 -20.99 18.62
CA VAL A 96 -12.33 -20.50 18.12
C VAL A 96 -12.23 -18.99 18.30
N LEU A 97 -11.13 -18.52 18.87
CA LEU A 97 -10.81 -17.10 19.00
C LEU A 97 -9.90 -16.65 17.85
N VAL A 98 -10.33 -15.63 17.11
CA VAL A 98 -9.57 -15.05 15.99
C VAL A 98 -9.67 -13.53 16.04
N SER A 99 -8.58 -12.81 15.82
CA SER A 99 -8.66 -11.36 15.73
C SER A 99 -9.47 -10.90 14.52
N ALA A 100 -10.37 -9.94 14.73
CA ALA A 100 -11.12 -9.29 13.67
C ALA A 100 -10.21 -8.52 12.70
N ALA A 101 -8.98 -8.23 13.12
CA ALA A 101 -7.99 -7.47 12.41
C ALA A 101 -6.99 -8.34 11.61
N GLU A 102 -7.13 -9.67 11.69
CA GLU A 102 -6.39 -10.63 10.88
C GLU A 102 -6.56 -10.38 9.37
N PHE A 103 -5.59 -10.83 8.58
CA PHE A 103 -5.73 -10.79 7.12
C PHE A 103 -6.94 -11.65 6.69
N PRO A 104 -7.65 -11.32 5.60
CA PRO A 104 -8.84 -12.06 5.19
C PRO A 104 -8.65 -13.58 5.05
N ALA A 105 -7.46 -14.04 4.65
CA ALA A 105 -7.13 -15.46 4.59
C ALA A 105 -7.15 -16.16 5.96
N ASN A 106 -7.05 -15.43 7.07
CA ASN A 106 -7.16 -15.93 8.44
C ASN A 106 -8.45 -15.45 9.15
N THR A 107 -9.45 -14.96 8.41
CA THR A 107 -10.80 -14.68 8.97
C THR A 107 -11.90 -15.41 8.24
N TYR A 108 -11.83 -15.48 6.90
CA TYR A 108 -12.82 -16.20 6.10
C TYR A 108 -12.89 -17.69 6.40
N PRO A 109 -11.78 -18.45 6.57
CA PRO A 109 -11.84 -19.86 6.91
C PRO A 109 -12.75 -20.17 8.10
N TRP A 110 -12.54 -19.44 9.20
CA TRP A 110 -13.26 -19.63 10.45
C TRP A 110 -14.73 -19.25 10.32
N ALA A 111 -15.04 -18.16 9.61
CA ALA A 111 -16.42 -17.78 9.33
C ALA A 111 -17.16 -18.81 8.45
N ARG A 112 -16.46 -19.43 7.48
CA ARG A 112 -17.05 -20.49 6.64
C ARG A 112 -17.22 -21.81 7.40
N ALA A 113 -16.29 -22.15 8.28
CA ALA A 113 -16.41 -23.31 9.15
C ALA A 113 -17.57 -23.15 10.16
N GLU A 114 -17.77 -21.95 10.71
CA GLU A 114 -18.95 -21.63 11.52
C GLU A 114 -20.25 -21.75 10.71
N GLN A 115 -20.30 -21.17 9.51
CA GLN A 115 -21.46 -21.29 8.61
C GLN A 115 -21.79 -22.75 8.26
N ALA A 116 -20.77 -23.61 8.17
CA ALA A 116 -20.92 -25.05 7.95
C ALA A 116 -21.28 -25.84 9.22
N GLY A 117 -21.43 -25.18 10.37
CA GLY A 117 -21.80 -25.81 11.64
C GLY A 117 -20.67 -26.63 12.29
N ARG A 118 -19.41 -26.42 11.90
CA ARG A 118 -18.25 -27.18 12.42
C ARG A 118 -17.73 -26.65 13.75
N LEU A 119 -17.80 -25.34 13.93
CA LEU A 119 -17.27 -24.61 15.08
C LEU A 119 -18.10 -23.37 15.37
N LYS A 120 -17.74 -22.63 16.42
CA LYS A 120 -18.28 -21.31 16.71
C LYS A 120 -17.18 -20.27 16.75
N LEU A 121 -17.37 -19.15 16.07
CA LEU A 121 -16.37 -18.11 15.93
C LEU A 121 -16.52 -17.02 17.01
N ARG A 122 -15.43 -16.74 17.72
CA ARG A 122 -15.27 -15.57 18.59
C ARG A 122 -14.26 -14.61 17.97
N ARG A 123 -14.64 -13.33 17.87
CA ARG A 123 -13.79 -12.29 17.31
C ARG A 123 -13.16 -11.46 18.40
N LEU A 124 -11.82 -11.44 18.46
CA LEU A 124 -11.07 -10.50 19.26
C LEU A 124 -11.07 -9.13 18.53
N THR A 125 -11.55 -8.08 19.17
CA THR A 125 -11.67 -6.74 18.56
C THR A 125 -10.68 -5.77 19.16
N GLY A 126 -10.05 -4.96 18.32
CA GLY A 126 -9.18 -3.86 18.74
C GLY A 126 -7.71 -4.24 18.87
N GLY A 127 -6.84 -3.24 18.62
CA GLY A 127 -5.40 -3.31 18.87
C GLY A 127 -4.63 -4.42 18.14
N TYR A 128 -3.40 -4.61 18.60
CA TYR A 128 -2.57 -5.76 18.24
C TYR A 128 -3.01 -7.01 19.03
N VAL A 129 -2.69 -8.18 18.50
CA VAL A 129 -2.90 -9.45 19.21
C VAL A 129 -1.73 -9.64 20.17
N THR A 130 -1.94 -9.26 21.43
CA THR A 130 -0.95 -9.45 22.52
C THR A 130 -1.39 -10.57 23.46
N PRO A 131 -0.47 -11.17 24.24
CA PRO A 131 -0.82 -12.17 25.24
C PRO A 131 -1.90 -11.69 26.21
N GLU A 132 -1.85 -10.43 26.65
CA GLU A 132 -2.80 -9.83 27.58
C GLU A 132 -4.20 -9.74 26.94
N HIS A 133 -4.30 -9.22 25.72
CA HIS A 133 -5.55 -9.15 24.97
C HIS A 133 -6.17 -10.54 24.73
N VAL A 134 -5.34 -11.54 24.44
CA VAL A 134 -5.82 -12.92 24.28
C VAL A 134 -6.29 -13.47 25.63
N ALA A 135 -5.53 -13.30 26.70
CA ALA A 135 -5.87 -13.78 28.04
C ALA A 135 -7.21 -13.24 28.53
N GLU A 136 -7.47 -11.95 28.31
CA GLU A 136 -8.73 -11.29 28.68
C GLU A 136 -9.94 -11.82 27.89
N ALA A 137 -9.72 -12.29 26.67
CA ALA A 137 -10.77 -12.79 25.78
C ALA A 137 -11.00 -14.31 25.91
N LEU A 138 -10.11 -15.05 26.55
CA LEU A 138 -10.22 -16.50 26.70
C LEU A 138 -11.38 -16.89 27.64
N THR A 139 -12.08 -17.96 27.26
CA THR A 139 -13.10 -18.63 28.07
C THR A 139 -12.83 -20.13 28.12
N PRO A 140 -13.48 -20.89 29.02
CA PRO A 140 -13.34 -22.35 29.07
C PRO A 140 -13.80 -23.06 27.78
N GLU A 141 -14.70 -22.46 27.01
CA GLU A 141 -15.26 -23.02 25.78
C GLU A 141 -14.35 -22.84 24.56
N ILE A 142 -13.41 -21.90 24.63
CA ILE A 142 -12.44 -21.67 23.55
C ILE A 142 -11.44 -22.82 23.53
N THR A 143 -11.37 -23.53 22.40
CA THR A 143 -10.50 -24.69 22.16
C THR A 143 -9.32 -24.35 21.25
N THR A 144 -9.45 -23.32 20.41
CA THR A 144 -8.45 -22.91 19.43
C THR A 144 -8.30 -21.38 19.40
N VAL A 145 -7.06 -20.90 19.24
CA VAL A 145 -6.74 -19.50 18.99
C VAL A 145 -5.96 -19.42 17.67
N SER A 146 -6.40 -18.55 16.76
CA SER A 146 -5.68 -18.29 15.50
C SER A 146 -5.10 -16.88 15.48
N VAL A 147 -3.83 -16.75 15.09
CA VAL A 147 -3.09 -15.50 15.07
C VAL A 147 -2.11 -15.43 13.88
N SER A 148 -1.96 -14.26 13.28
CA SER A 148 -0.81 -14.00 12.39
C SER A 148 0.45 -13.75 13.22
N ALA A 149 1.54 -14.45 12.91
CA ALA A 149 2.84 -14.19 13.55
C ALA A 149 3.32 -12.74 13.35
N VAL A 150 2.96 -12.15 12.21
CA VAL A 150 3.26 -10.76 11.87
C VAL A 150 2.01 -10.12 11.24
N ASP A 151 1.56 -9.01 11.81
CA ASP A 151 0.45 -8.22 11.30
C ASP A 151 0.78 -7.65 9.91
N PHE A 152 -0.05 -7.95 8.91
CA PHE A 152 0.22 -7.59 7.52
C PHE A 152 0.18 -6.08 7.23
N ARG A 153 -0.43 -5.28 8.10
CA ARG A 153 -0.62 -3.84 7.92
C ARG A 153 0.58 -3.08 8.46
N THR A 154 0.97 -3.44 9.68
CA THR A 154 1.90 -2.69 10.51
C THR A 154 3.24 -3.40 10.73
N GLY A 155 3.35 -4.70 10.45
CA GLY A 155 4.55 -5.46 10.76
C GLY A 155 4.71 -5.81 12.23
N PHE A 156 3.70 -5.59 13.08
CA PHE A 156 3.73 -5.99 14.48
C PHE A 156 3.93 -7.51 14.59
N ARG A 157 4.99 -7.93 15.29
CA ARG A 157 5.34 -9.31 15.57
C ARG A 157 4.70 -9.76 16.88
N ALA A 158 3.83 -10.76 16.78
CA ALA A 158 3.21 -11.40 17.93
C ALA A 158 4.26 -12.11 18.80
N ASP A 159 4.05 -12.09 20.12
CA ASP A 159 4.88 -12.87 21.05
C ASP A 159 4.41 -14.32 21.08
N LEU A 160 4.93 -15.16 20.18
CA LEU A 160 4.44 -16.54 20.07
C LEU A 160 4.69 -17.36 21.35
N ALA A 161 5.80 -17.13 22.05
CA ALA A 161 6.09 -17.81 23.31
C ALA A 161 5.12 -17.39 24.42
N ALA A 162 4.93 -16.09 24.64
CA ALA A 162 3.98 -15.62 25.65
C ALA A 162 2.52 -15.93 25.28
N LEU A 163 2.19 -15.95 23.99
CA LEU A 163 0.88 -16.43 23.52
C LEU A 163 0.70 -17.91 23.83
N ARG A 164 1.72 -18.75 23.61
CA ARG A 164 1.65 -20.16 23.99
C ARG A 164 1.35 -20.35 25.48
N ASP A 165 2.00 -19.57 26.34
CA ASP A 165 1.79 -19.60 27.80
C ASP A 165 0.33 -19.28 28.16
N VAL A 166 -0.24 -18.24 27.56
CA VAL A 166 -1.63 -17.82 27.78
C VAL A 166 -2.64 -18.82 27.21
N VAL A 167 -2.38 -19.34 26.01
CA VAL A 167 -3.29 -20.26 25.31
C VAL A 167 -3.34 -21.63 26.01
N GLY A 168 -2.24 -22.04 26.65
CA GLY A 168 -2.17 -23.24 27.50
C GLY A 168 -2.38 -24.53 26.72
N ASP A 169 -3.32 -25.38 27.13
CA ASP A 169 -3.61 -26.66 26.45
C ASP A 169 -4.46 -26.53 25.19
N ARG A 170 -4.95 -25.32 24.85
CA ARG A 170 -5.73 -25.07 23.63
C ARG A 170 -4.83 -25.14 22.39
N LEU A 171 -5.43 -25.30 21.22
CA LEU A 171 -4.72 -25.28 19.95
C LEU A 171 -4.33 -23.83 19.58
N LEU A 172 -3.09 -23.61 19.18
CA LEU A 172 -2.57 -22.36 18.66
C LEU A 172 -2.29 -22.52 17.16
N VAL A 173 -3.08 -21.87 16.33
CA VAL A 173 -2.90 -21.81 14.88
C VAL A 173 -2.18 -20.52 14.53
N VAL A 174 -1.06 -20.62 13.81
CA VAL A 174 -0.20 -19.50 13.44
C VAL A 174 -0.11 -19.36 11.93
N ASP A 175 -0.55 -18.22 11.42
CA ASP A 175 -0.23 -17.77 10.06
C ASP A 175 1.18 -17.16 10.05
N GLY A 176 2.13 -17.90 9.48
CA GLY A 176 3.54 -17.52 9.39
C GLY A 176 3.90 -16.72 8.12
N ILE A 177 2.94 -16.43 7.24
CA ILE A 177 3.22 -15.94 5.88
C ILE A 177 4.01 -14.61 5.83
N GLN A 178 3.94 -13.79 6.87
CA GLN A 178 4.62 -12.49 6.94
C GLN A 178 5.94 -12.51 7.74
N GLY A 179 6.36 -13.66 8.27
CA GLY A 179 7.55 -13.75 9.12
C GLY A 179 8.45 -14.96 8.85
N PHE A 180 7.90 -16.08 8.40
CA PHE A 180 8.68 -17.31 8.23
C PHE A 180 9.83 -17.12 7.24
N GLY A 181 11.04 -17.53 7.65
CA GLY A 181 12.28 -17.36 6.89
C GLY A 181 12.94 -15.97 7.00
N VAL A 182 12.29 -14.99 7.63
CA VAL A 182 12.81 -13.60 7.75
C VAL A 182 12.75 -13.02 9.16
N ILE A 183 12.17 -13.73 10.11
CA ILE A 183 12.27 -13.44 11.55
C ILE A 183 12.71 -14.70 12.30
N GLU A 184 13.45 -14.50 13.39
CA GLU A 184 13.62 -15.53 14.40
C GLU A 184 12.39 -15.52 15.32
N ALA A 185 11.70 -16.66 15.38
CA ALA A 185 10.54 -16.90 16.22
C ALA A 185 10.51 -18.38 16.61
N PRO A 186 9.94 -18.73 17.77
CA PRO A 186 9.83 -20.11 18.23
C PRO A 186 8.62 -20.78 17.54
N TRP A 187 8.80 -21.18 16.28
CA TRP A 187 7.75 -21.72 15.42
C TRP A 187 7.11 -23.00 15.99
N GLU A 188 7.87 -23.77 16.77
CA GLU A 188 7.49 -25.02 17.42
C GLU A 188 6.38 -24.87 18.48
N VAL A 189 6.10 -23.65 18.94
CA VAL A 189 4.99 -23.41 19.90
C VAL A 189 3.62 -23.45 19.24
N ALA A 190 3.56 -23.35 17.91
CA ALA A 190 2.33 -23.46 17.15
C ALA A 190 1.88 -24.92 17.10
N ASP A 191 0.60 -25.16 17.38
CA ASP A 191 0.02 -26.48 17.14
C ASP A 191 -0.25 -26.71 15.66
N VAL A 192 -0.54 -25.63 14.92
CA VAL A 192 -0.57 -25.59 13.46
C VAL A 192 0.17 -24.35 12.99
N LEU A 193 1.24 -24.50 12.22
CA LEU A 193 1.91 -23.40 11.50
C LEU A 193 1.56 -23.50 10.02
N VAL A 194 1.09 -22.42 9.41
CA VAL A 194 0.80 -22.36 7.97
C VAL A 194 1.63 -21.27 7.30
N VAL A 195 2.32 -21.60 6.20
CA VAL A 195 3.23 -20.68 5.49
C VAL A 195 3.02 -20.78 3.99
N GLY A 196 3.10 -19.64 3.30
CA GLY A 196 3.06 -19.54 1.84
C GLY A 196 4.40 -19.04 1.30
N GLY A 197 4.84 -19.57 0.15
CA GLY A 197 6.17 -19.29 -0.39
C GLY A 197 6.29 -18.02 -1.22
N GLN A 198 5.18 -17.41 -1.66
CA GLN A 198 5.19 -16.33 -2.65
C GLN A 198 5.73 -14.97 -2.14
N LYS A 199 5.90 -14.79 -0.83
CA LYS A 199 6.27 -13.52 -0.21
C LYS A 199 7.75 -13.55 0.18
N TRP A 200 8.03 -13.63 1.47
CA TRP A 200 9.36 -13.52 2.04
C TRP A 200 10.30 -14.66 1.66
N LEU A 201 9.76 -15.85 1.42
CA LEU A 201 10.52 -17.01 0.92
C LEU A 201 10.86 -16.90 -0.57
N ARG A 202 10.18 -16.04 -1.33
CA ARG A 202 10.47 -15.78 -2.74
C ARG A 202 10.43 -17.05 -3.61
N ALA A 203 9.47 -17.94 -3.36
CA ALA A 203 9.32 -19.21 -4.07
C ALA A 203 8.32 -19.16 -5.25
N GLY A 204 7.62 -18.05 -5.43
CA GLY A 204 6.53 -17.93 -6.39
C GLY A 204 5.19 -18.47 -5.89
N TRP A 205 4.15 -18.40 -6.73
CA TRP A 205 2.79 -18.83 -6.40
C TRP A 205 2.65 -20.36 -6.44
N GLY A 206 1.63 -20.89 -5.75
CA GLY A 206 1.38 -22.34 -5.72
C GLY A 206 2.33 -23.10 -4.79
N THR A 207 2.92 -22.41 -3.81
CA THR A 207 3.89 -22.96 -2.87
C THR A 207 3.50 -22.62 -1.43
N GLY A 208 3.69 -23.56 -0.52
CA GLY A 208 3.34 -23.44 0.89
C GLY A 208 3.43 -24.77 1.62
N PHE A 209 3.30 -24.72 2.93
CA PHE A 209 3.27 -25.90 3.78
C PHE A 209 2.47 -25.63 5.05
N ALA A 210 2.09 -26.71 5.74
CA ALA A 210 1.69 -26.67 7.12
C ALA A 210 2.59 -27.59 7.96
N VAL A 211 2.80 -27.21 9.22
CA VAL A 211 3.34 -28.07 10.27
C VAL A 211 2.28 -28.27 11.32
N LEU A 212 2.13 -29.51 11.76
CA LEU A 212 1.20 -29.91 12.81
C LEU A 212 2.00 -30.43 14.00
N SER A 213 1.56 -30.11 15.21
CA SER A 213 2.03 -30.78 16.43
C SER A 213 1.28 -32.09 16.65
N ASP A 214 1.80 -32.96 17.52
CA ASP A 214 1.07 -34.12 18.05
C ASP A 214 -0.33 -33.74 18.57
N ARG A 215 -0.43 -32.60 19.27
CA ARG A 215 -1.70 -32.10 19.81
C ARG A 215 -2.71 -31.78 18.71
N ALA A 216 -2.24 -31.24 17.59
CA ALA A 216 -3.11 -30.98 16.43
C ALA A 216 -3.52 -32.28 15.74
N LEU A 217 -2.57 -33.21 15.53
CA LEU A 217 -2.85 -34.52 14.94
C LEU A 217 -3.88 -35.33 15.76
N ASP A 218 -3.80 -35.25 17.09
CA ASP A 218 -4.71 -35.95 18.00
C ASP A 218 -6.12 -35.33 18.07
N ARG A 219 -6.23 -34.00 17.90
CA ARG A 219 -7.47 -33.25 18.22
C ARG A 219 -8.20 -32.70 17.00
N MET A 220 -7.56 -32.63 15.84
CA MET A 220 -8.18 -32.14 14.62
C MET A 220 -8.66 -33.29 13.74
N ASP A 221 -9.90 -33.17 13.24
CA ASP A 221 -10.46 -34.14 12.29
C ASP A 221 -10.02 -33.77 10.86
N PRO A 222 -9.27 -34.61 10.11
CA PRO A 222 -8.84 -34.28 8.74
C PRO A 222 -9.99 -34.41 7.71
N VAL A 223 -11.08 -33.65 7.89
CA VAL A 223 -12.28 -33.65 7.03
C VAL A 223 -11.98 -33.23 5.60
N LEU A 224 -11.21 -32.16 5.43
CA LEU A 224 -10.69 -31.74 4.13
C LEU A 224 -9.38 -32.50 3.84
N SER A 225 -9.52 -33.76 3.43
CA SER A 225 -8.46 -34.68 3.01
C SER A 225 -8.85 -35.36 1.70
N GLY A 226 -7.88 -35.82 0.92
CA GLY A 226 -8.12 -36.52 -0.34
C GLY A 226 -7.24 -37.75 -0.49
N TRP A 227 -7.20 -38.32 -1.70
CA TRP A 227 -6.59 -39.64 -1.93
C TRP A 227 -5.10 -39.71 -1.56
N THR A 228 -4.36 -38.60 -1.66
CA THR A 228 -2.93 -38.52 -1.25
C THR A 228 -2.70 -38.31 0.24
N GLY A 229 -3.77 -38.03 1.00
CA GLY A 229 -3.77 -37.96 2.46
C GLY A 229 -4.41 -39.18 3.11
N ALA A 230 -4.86 -40.16 2.32
CA ALA A 230 -5.32 -41.44 2.81
C ALA A 230 -4.14 -42.36 3.11
N ARG A 231 -4.35 -43.31 4.03
CA ARG A 231 -3.43 -44.43 4.25
C ARG A 231 -3.37 -45.29 2.99
N ASP A 232 -2.18 -45.68 2.58
CA ASP A 232 -1.92 -46.50 1.38
C ASP A 232 -2.48 -45.89 0.07
N PRO A 233 -2.10 -44.64 -0.30
CA PRO A 233 -2.70 -43.87 -1.40
C PRO A 233 -2.54 -44.50 -2.80
N GLY A 234 -1.71 -45.54 -2.94
CA GLY A 234 -1.52 -46.30 -4.19
C GLY A 234 -2.39 -47.55 -4.31
N LEU A 235 -3.22 -47.86 -3.31
CA LEU A 235 -4.12 -49.01 -3.32
C LEU A 235 -5.47 -48.60 -3.92
N PHE A 236 -5.85 -49.22 -5.04
CA PHE A 236 -7.10 -48.95 -5.75
C PHE A 236 -8.01 -50.18 -5.67
N ASP A 237 -8.71 -50.33 -4.54
CA ASP A 237 -9.50 -51.52 -4.19
C ASP A 237 -10.99 -51.24 -3.92
N ASP A 238 -11.50 -50.12 -4.45
CA ASP A 238 -12.89 -49.63 -4.30
C ASP A 238 -13.32 -49.26 -2.87
N GLU A 239 -12.40 -49.26 -1.90
CA GLU A 239 -12.65 -48.86 -0.51
C GLU A 239 -12.26 -47.40 -0.25
N ILE A 240 -12.86 -46.78 0.78
CA ILE A 240 -12.43 -45.47 1.30
C ILE A 240 -11.45 -45.72 2.44
N HIS A 241 -10.16 -45.50 2.19
CA HIS A 241 -9.13 -45.69 3.20
C HIS A 241 -9.15 -44.58 4.25
N PRO A 242 -8.83 -44.90 5.52
CA PRO A 242 -8.76 -43.89 6.56
C PRO A 242 -7.67 -42.85 6.25
N PRO A 243 -7.78 -41.62 6.77
CA PRO A 243 -6.69 -40.65 6.70
C PRO A 243 -5.39 -41.20 7.27
N ASP A 244 -4.26 -40.69 6.76
CA ASP A 244 -2.94 -40.96 7.30
C ASP A 244 -2.85 -40.50 8.78
N THR A 245 -1.89 -41.03 9.53
CA THR A 245 -1.69 -40.66 10.95
C THR A 245 -0.76 -39.46 11.13
N THR A 246 -0.09 -39.05 10.06
CA THR A 246 0.85 -37.93 10.02
C THR A 246 0.18 -36.68 9.42
N ALA A 247 0.90 -35.56 9.35
CA ALA A 247 0.45 -34.34 8.67
C ALA A 247 0.06 -34.59 7.20
N GLN A 248 0.54 -35.69 6.60
CA GLN A 248 0.13 -36.12 5.26
C GLN A 248 -1.40 -36.26 5.14
N ALA A 249 -2.12 -36.49 6.24
CA ALA A 249 -3.58 -36.50 6.27
C ALA A 249 -4.24 -35.23 5.72
N TRP A 250 -3.54 -34.10 5.69
CA TRP A 250 -4.02 -32.86 5.09
C TRP A 250 -3.79 -32.78 3.58
N SER A 251 -3.12 -33.76 2.97
CA SER A 251 -2.95 -33.77 1.53
C SER A 251 -4.26 -34.13 0.82
N ILE A 252 -4.58 -33.41 -0.26
CA ILE A 252 -5.81 -33.60 -1.03
C ILE A 252 -5.52 -34.33 -2.35
N SER A 253 -4.50 -33.86 -3.08
CA SER A 253 -4.03 -34.44 -4.33
C SER A 253 -2.58 -34.05 -4.54
N ASN A 254 -1.93 -34.67 -5.54
CA ASN A 254 -0.58 -34.29 -5.94
C ASN A 254 -0.49 -32.80 -6.26
N LEU A 255 0.52 -32.14 -5.69
CA LEU A 255 0.89 -30.79 -6.08
C LEU A 255 1.71 -30.81 -7.37
N SER A 256 1.96 -29.63 -7.94
CA SER A 256 2.87 -29.54 -9.08
C SER A 256 4.29 -29.87 -8.61
N PRO A 257 4.99 -30.84 -9.24
CA PRO A 257 6.38 -31.15 -8.89
C PRO A 257 7.31 -29.99 -9.26
N ILE A 258 6.92 -29.17 -10.24
CA ILE A 258 7.65 -27.98 -10.67
C ILE A 258 7.62 -26.92 -9.56
N THR A 259 6.43 -26.63 -9.02
CA THR A 259 6.30 -25.65 -7.92
C THR A 259 6.89 -26.20 -6.63
N SER A 260 6.83 -27.51 -6.40
CA SER A 260 7.50 -28.16 -5.27
C SER A 260 9.01 -28.01 -5.35
N GLY A 261 9.62 -28.20 -6.53
CA GLY A 261 11.06 -28.01 -6.71
C GLY A 261 11.48 -26.55 -6.57
N ALA A 262 10.70 -25.62 -7.13
CA ALA A 262 10.87 -24.18 -6.90
C ALA A 262 10.81 -23.85 -5.40
N PHE A 263 9.89 -24.48 -4.66
CA PHE A 263 9.76 -24.24 -3.24
C PHE A 263 10.93 -24.79 -2.42
N ALA A 264 11.38 -26.01 -2.75
CA ALA A 264 12.56 -26.61 -2.14
C ALA A 264 13.78 -25.70 -2.28
N GLU A 265 14.04 -25.21 -3.50
CA GLU A 265 15.17 -24.33 -3.80
C GLU A 265 15.11 -23.03 -2.98
N ALA A 266 13.93 -22.42 -2.89
CA ALA A 266 13.72 -21.20 -2.11
C ALA A 266 13.96 -21.40 -0.61
N LEU A 267 13.47 -22.50 -0.04
CA LEU A 267 13.68 -22.86 1.37
C LEU A 267 15.15 -23.13 1.66
N GLU A 268 15.82 -23.93 0.83
CA GLU A 268 17.24 -24.24 0.98
C GLU A 268 18.13 -22.99 0.87
N LEU A 269 17.80 -22.05 -0.02
CA LEU A 269 18.50 -20.75 -0.08
C LEU A 269 18.36 -19.94 1.21
N VAL A 270 17.19 -19.96 1.85
CA VAL A 270 16.97 -19.30 3.15
C VAL A 270 17.75 -20.00 4.26
N GLU A 271 17.77 -21.34 4.26
CA GLU A 271 18.56 -22.16 5.19
C GLU A 271 20.06 -21.85 5.06
N ASP A 272 20.60 -21.87 3.84
CA ASP A 272 22.00 -21.58 3.53
C ASP A 272 22.43 -20.15 3.93
N ALA A 273 21.54 -19.17 3.74
CA ALA A 273 21.80 -17.78 4.12
C ALA A 273 21.71 -17.56 5.63
N GLY A 274 20.88 -18.35 6.31
CA GLY A 274 20.56 -18.22 7.73
C GLY A 274 19.52 -17.13 8.00
N VAL A 275 18.42 -17.52 8.63
CA VAL A 275 17.29 -16.61 8.96
C VAL A 275 17.75 -15.39 9.76
N GLY A 276 18.63 -15.56 10.75
CA GLY A 276 19.15 -14.44 11.55
C GLY A 276 19.95 -13.41 10.73
N ALA A 277 20.69 -13.84 9.70
CA ALA A 277 21.44 -12.94 8.82
C ALA A 277 20.51 -12.17 7.88
N ILE A 278 19.47 -12.82 7.36
CA ILE A 278 18.41 -12.19 6.57
C ILE A 278 17.67 -11.15 7.43
N ALA A 279 17.23 -11.55 8.63
CA ALA A 279 16.50 -10.69 9.56
C ALA A 279 17.32 -9.44 9.95
N ALA A 280 18.60 -9.61 10.28
CA ALA A 280 19.48 -8.50 10.64
C ALA A 280 19.61 -7.46 9.50
N ARG A 281 19.69 -7.93 8.26
CA ARG A 281 19.81 -7.03 7.10
C ARG A 281 18.51 -6.33 6.76
N ILE A 282 17.36 -6.99 6.93
CA ILE A 282 16.05 -6.34 6.83
C ILE A 282 15.94 -5.24 7.90
N ALA A 283 16.31 -5.53 9.15
CA ALA A 283 16.30 -4.55 10.23
C ALA A 283 17.20 -3.33 9.94
N GLU A 284 18.40 -3.56 9.38
CA GLU A 284 19.30 -2.49 8.93
C GLU A 284 18.62 -1.56 7.89
N ARG A 285 17.91 -2.13 6.91
CA ARG A 285 17.18 -1.35 5.89
C ARG A 285 16.01 -0.58 6.49
N ILE A 286 15.23 -1.22 7.36
CA ILE A 286 14.15 -0.57 8.09
C ILE A 286 14.67 0.64 8.87
N GLY A 287 15.77 0.49 9.62
CA GLY A 287 16.39 1.60 10.36
C GLY A 287 16.80 2.76 9.45
N SER A 288 17.41 2.47 8.30
CA SER A 288 17.77 3.53 7.33
C SER A 288 16.54 4.26 6.76
N PHE A 289 15.42 3.55 6.57
CA PHE A 289 14.18 4.18 6.11
C PHE A 289 13.51 5.00 7.21
N GLU A 290 13.55 4.55 8.47
CA GLU A 290 13.05 5.35 9.59
C GLU A 290 13.78 6.69 9.73
N GLU A 291 15.10 6.70 9.55
CA GLU A 291 15.89 7.94 9.55
C GLU A 291 15.45 8.89 8.42
N VAL A 292 15.22 8.35 7.21
CA VAL A 292 14.70 9.12 6.07
C VAL A 292 13.30 9.67 6.39
N LEU A 293 12.38 8.82 6.82
CA LEU A 293 11.01 9.20 7.15
C LEU A 293 10.98 10.31 8.21
N ALA A 294 11.73 10.14 9.30
CA ALA A 294 11.83 11.15 10.36
C ALA A 294 12.38 12.49 9.83
N SER A 295 13.40 12.45 8.97
CA SER A 295 13.97 13.67 8.37
C SER A 295 13.02 14.42 7.44
N CYS A 296 12.03 13.73 6.88
CA CYS A 296 10.98 14.29 6.04
C CYS A 296 9.70 14.64 6.82
N GLY A 297 9.68 14.46 8.14
CA GLY A 297 8.49 14.73 8.97
C GLY A 297 7.38 13.68 8.83
N ALA A 298 7.68 12.49 8.31
CA ALA A 298 6.73 11.38 8.29
C ALA A 298 6.60 10.73 9.68
N GLU A 299 5.41 10.19 9.97
CA GLU A 299 5.08 9.52 11.22
C GLU A 299 4.96 8.01 10.99
N VAL A 300 5.72 7.21 11.75
CA VAL A 300 5.67 5.75 11.64
C VAL A 300 4.47 5.22 12.43
N VAL A 301 3.60 4.47 11.76
CA VAL A 301 2.40 3.83 12.33
C VAL A 301 2.75 2.46 12.92
N SER A 302 3.75 1.79 12.35
CA SER A 302 4.24 0.49 12.82
C SER A 302 4.81 0.55 14.24
N ALA A 303 4.52 -0.46 15.07
CA ALA A 303 5.20 -0.63 16.35
C ALA A 303 6.73 -0.68 16.15
N THR A 304 7.48 0.05 16.97
CA THR A 304 8.96 0.16 16.87
C THR A 304 9.68 -1.03 17.50
N GLU A 305 9.26 -1.47 18.69
CA GLU A 305 9.99 -2.48 19.46
C GLU A 305 9.80 -3.93 18.95
N ARG A 306 8.66 -4.22 18.34
CA ARG A 306 8.30 -5.57 17.85
C ARG A 306 8.01 -5.58 16.35
N ARG A 307 8.79 -4.86 15.56
CA ARG A 307 8.59 -4.85 14.11
C ARG A 307 9.29 -6.00 13.40
N ALA A 308 8.61 -6.58 12.42
CA ALA A 308 9.22 -7.42 11.39
C ALA A 308 9.67 -6.55 10.19
N GLY A 309 9.67 -7.09 8.98
CA GLY A 309 10.12 -6.39 7.77
C GLY A 309 9.13 -5.39 7.14
N ILE A 310 8.04 -5.03 7.82
CA ILE A 310 7.01 -4.12 7.30
C ILE A 310 7.06 -2.79 8.04
N LEU A 311 7.19 -1.69 7.31
CA LEU A 311 7.21 -0.31 7.79
C LEU A 311 6.03 0.47 7.20
N ALA A 312 5.04 0.78 8.03
CA ALA A 312 3.89 1.60 7.69
C ALA A 312 4.07 3.02 8.24
N PHE A 313 3.77 4.02 7.43
CA PHE A 313 3.91 5.43 7.79
C PHE A 313 2.86 6.33 7.15
N THR A 314 2.65 7.49 7.75
CA THR A 314 1.88 8.62 7.21
C THR A 314 2.80 9.82 7.02
N LEU A 315 2.42 10.74 6.15
CA LEU A 315 3.10 12.02 6.00
C LEU A 315 2.09 13.14 6.28
N PRO A 316 2.17 13.83 7.44
CA PRO A 316 1.23 14.89 7.79
C PRO A 316 1.11 15.95 6.70
N GLY A 317 -0.12 16.32 6.34
CA GLY A 317 -0.41 17.27 5.27
C GLY A 317 -0.44 16.67 3.86
N HIS A 318 -0.12 15.38 3.70
CA HIS A 318 -0.08 14.70 2.41
C HIS A 318 -0.88 13.39 2.46
N PRO A 319 -1.99 13.27 1.72
CA PRO A 319 -2.74 12.02 1.62
C PRO A 319 -1.87 10.87 1.11
N ALA A 320 -2.13 9.64 1.57
CA ALA A 320 -1.33 8.47 1.22
C ALA A 320 -1.24 8.21 -0.30
N GLU A 321 -2.28 8.57 -1.05
CA GLU A 321 -2.29 8.50 -2.52
C GLU A 321 -1.27 9.45 -3.16
N GLN A 322 -1.13 10.66 -2.64
CA GLN A 322 -0.14 11.65 -3.10
C GLN A 322 1.28 11.16 -2.80
N VAL A 323 1.51 10.62 -1.60
CA VAL A 323 2.79 10.01 -1.22
C VAL A 323 3.09 8.83 -2.14
N GLY A 324 2.11 7.96 -2.37
CA GLY A 324 2.22 6.82 -3.28
C GLY A 324 2.60 7.22 -4.71
N ALA A 325 2.00 8.30 -5.23
CA ALA A 325 2.33 8.83 -6.55
C ALA A 325 3.77 9.33 -6.62
N ALA A 326 4.23 10.09 -5.62
CA ALA A 326 5.62 10.57 -5.55
C ALA A 326 6.62 9.40 -5.49
N LEU A 327 6.34 8.37 -4.69
CA LEU A 327 7.13 7.14 -4.63
C LEU A 327 7.18 6.44 -5.99
N ALA A 328 6.03 6.27 -6.65
CA ALA A 328 5.97 5.63 -7.97
C ALA A 328 6.76 6.41 -9.03
N THR A 329 6.69 7.74 -9.03
CA THR A 329 7.50 8.60 -9.92
C THR A 329 9.01 8.43 -9.69
N ALA A 330 9.42 8.21 -8.43
CA ALA A 330 10.80 7.89 -8.08
C ALA A 330 11.18 6.41 -8.33
N GLY A 331 10.30 5.61 -8.93
CA GLY A 331 10.55 4.19 -9.22
C GLY A 331 10.42 3.28 -8.00
N ILE A 332 9.76 3.73 -6.93
CA ILE A 332 9.55 2.94 -5.71
C ILE A 332 8.20 2.21 -5.78
N ALA A 333 8.24 0.88 -5.71
CA ALA A 333 7.06 0.04 -5.55
C ALA A 333 6.75 -0.11 -4.05
N ALA A 334 5.56 0.34 -3.64
CA ALA A 334 5.08 0.26 -2.27
C ALA A 334 3.58 -0.09 -2.25
N THR A 335 3.09 -0.56 -1.10
CA THR A 335 1.65 -0.71 -0.89
C THR A 335 1.08 0.60 -0.37
N VAL A 336 0.08 1.15 -1.06
CA VAL A 336 -0.63 2.37 -0.64
C VAL A 336 -2.02 1.98 -0.15
N ARG A 337 -2.37 2.43 1.07
CA ARG A 337 -3.70 2.31 1.66
C ARG A 337 -4.19 3.70 2.05
N PRO A 338 -5.51 3.94 2.11
CA PRO A 338 -6.04 5.25 2.52
C PRO A 338 -5.46 5.75 3.85
N GLU A 339 -5.15 4.84 4.77
CA GLU A 339 -4.71 5.16 6.13
C GLU A 339 -3.19 5.34 6.25
N HIS A 340 -2.39 4.73 5.37
CA HIS A 340 -0.92 4.77 5.43
C HIS A 340 -0.27 4.20 4.15
N VAL A 341 0.99 4.56 3.93
CA VAL A 341 1.88 3.88 2.98
C VAL A 341 2.68 2.81 3.69
N ARG A 342 2.90 1.67 3.03
CA ARG A 342 3.62 0.53 3.57
C ARG A 342 4.81 0.17 2.67
N LEU A 343 6.00 0.23 3.27
CA LEU A 343 7.26 -0.26 2.72
C LEU A 343 7.58 -1.62 3.34
N SER A 344 8.16 -2.49 2.55
CA SER A 344 8.60 -3.82 2.98
C SER A 344 9.85 -4.20 2.21
N PRO A 345 11.06 -3.76 2.65
CA PRO A 345 12.32 -4.19 2.07
C PRO A 345 12.62 -5.66 2.38
N HIS A 346 13.55 -6.23 1.63
CA HIS A 346 14.16 -7.54 1.93
C HIS A 346 15.66 -7.38 2.20
N ALA A 347 16.34 -8.46 2.57
CA ALA A 347 17.78 -8.49 2.75
C ALA A 347 18.55 -8.14 1.47
N SER A 348 17.99 -8.40 0.29
CA SER A 348 18.57 -8.00 -1.00
C SER A 348 18.40 -6.51 -1.32
N THR A 349 17.50 -5.79 -0.65
CA THR A 349 17.29 -4.36 -0.90
C THR A 349 18.60 -3.58 -0.71
N PRO A 350 19.06 -2.81 -1.72
CA PRO A 350 20.30 -2.07 -1.63
C PRO A 350 20.15 -0.82 -0.76
N ALA A 351 21.26 -0.29 -0.24
CA ALA A 351 21.27 0.93 0.57
C ALA A 351 20.74 2.16 -0.21
N ALA A 352 20.97 2.21 -1.52
CA ALA A 352 20.49 3.27 -2.41
C ALA A 352 18.95 3.44 -2.42
N ALA A 353 18.19 2.44 -1.95
CA ALA A 353 16.75 2.57 -1.79
C ALA A 353 16.36 3.69 -0.80
N ALA A 354 17.21 3.96 0.20
CA ALA A 354 16.99 5.04 1.16
C ALA A 354 17.13 6.43 0.51
N ASP A 355 18.05 6.56 -0.45
CA ASP A 355 18.25 7.80 -1.22
C ASP A 355 17.05 8.05 -2.13
N LEU A 356 16.57 7.02 -2.85
CA LEU A 356 15.34 7.13 -3.65
C LEU A 356 14.13 7.53 -2.79
N LEU A 357 13.99 6.94 -1.60
CA LEU A 357 12.90 7.27 -0.68
C LEU A 357 13.00 8.73 -0.23
N ARG A 358 14.22 9.20 0.10
CA ARG A 358 14.47 10.58 0.49
C ARG A 358 14.10 11.54 -0.64
N GLU A 359 14.61 11.31 -1.85
CA GLU A 359 14.32 12.14 -3.02
C GLU A 359 12.81 12.23 -3.26
N ALA A 360 12.10 11.10 -3.22
CA ALA A 360 10.66 11.05 -3.40
C ALA A 360 9.90 11.90 -2.36
N LEU A 361 10.22 11.74 -1.08
CA LEU A 361 9.53 12.46 0.00
C LEU A 361 9.89 13.94 0.04
N GLU A 362 11.13 14.30 -0.28
CA GLU A 362 11.57 15.69 -0.37
C GLU A 362 10.84 16.47 -1.48
N THR A 363 10.34 15.80 -2.53
CA THR A 363 9.45 16.45 -3.50
C THR A 363 8.17 16.98 -2.87
N LEU A 364 7.71 16.39 -1.76
CA LEU A 364 6.48 16.78 -1.07
C LEU A 364 6.75 17.77 0.07
N THR A 365 7.87 17.60 0.77
CA THR A 365 8.09 18.23 2.09
C THR A 365 9.00 19.45 2.06
N LYS A 366 9.89 19.58 1.07
CA LYS A 366 10.70 20.77 0.94
C LYS A 366 9.86 21.90 0.35
N PRO A 367 9.76 23.07 1.01
CA PRO A 367 9.22 24.25 0.37
C PRO A 367 10.10 24.54 -0.84
N ARG A 368 9.57 24.35 -2.05
CA ARG A 368 10.22 24.84 -3.25
C ARG A 368 10.35 26.35 -3.07
N GLU A 369 11.54 26.89 -3.35
CA GLU A 369 11.68 28.34 -3.52
C GLU A 369 10.52 28.80 -4.41
N PRO A 370 9.77 29.85 -4.04
CA PRO A 370 8.73 30.37 -4.89
C PRO A 370 9.41 30.76 -6.20
N LEU A 371 9.27 29.89 -7.20
CA LEU A 371 9.79 30.13 -8.52
C LEU A 371 9.12 31.41 -9.00
N ALA A 372 9.94 32.37 -9.42
CA ALA A 372 9.46 33.66 -9.87
C ALA A 372 8.34 33.43 -10.88
N ILE A 373 7.25 34.18 -10.72
CA ILE A 373 6.19 34.27 -11.72
C ILE A 373 6.41 35.60 -12.42
N PRO A 374 6.21 35.70 -13.74
CA PRO A 374 6.27 36.97 -14.44
C PRO A 374 5.41 38.02 -13.72
N ALA A 375 5.91 39.26 -13.63
CA ALA A 375 5.11 40.36 -13.09
C ALA A 375 3.80 40.48 -13.87
N ALA A 376 2.68 40.66 -13.15
CA ALA A 376 1.37 40.81 -13.76
C ALA A 376 1.38 41.96 -14.78
N GLY A 377 0.99 41.67 -16.03
CA GLY A 377 1.05 42.60 -17.16
C GLY A 377 2.29 42.49 -18.04
N ALA A 378 3.19 41.53 -17.80
CA ALA A 378 4.27 41.21 -18.74
C ALA A 378 3.71 40.64 -20.06
N THR A 379 4.41 40.89 -21.16
CA THR A 379 4.07 40.34 -22.48
C THR A 379 4.05 38.81 -22.44
N THR A 380 3.06 38.19 -23.08
CA THR A 380 2.94 36.72 -23.15
C THR A 380 4.22 36.08 -23.64
N HIS A 381 4.68 35.07 -22.91
CA HIS A 381 5.94 34.39 -23.19
C HIS A 381 5.91 33.64 -24.53
N GLU A 382 7.04 33.59 -25.24
CA GLU A 382 7.13 32.96 -26.58
C GLU A 382 6.76 31.48 -26.55
N VAL A 383 7.13 30.75 -25.49
CA VAL A 383 6.73 29.34 -25.26
C VAL A 383 5.22 29.16 -25.29
N LEU A 384 4.47 30.06 -24.67
CA LEU A 384 3.01 29.98 -24.66
C LEU A 384 2.43 30.31 -26.02
N THR A 385 2.96 31.36 -26.67
CA THR A 385 2.58 31.74 -28.04
C THR A 385 2.77 30.57 -29.01
N ALA A 386 3.86 29.82 -28.89
CA ALA A 386 4.15 28.65 -29.71
C ALA A 386 3.21 27.45 -29.44
N LEU A 387 2.67 27.34 -28.23
CA LEU A 387 1.78 26.23 -27.84
C LEU A 387 0.31 26.49 -28.15
N VAL A 388 -0.13 27.74 -28.29
CA VAL A 388 -1.53 28.09 -28.63
C VAL A 388 -2.06 27.29 -29.84
N PRO A 389 -1.36 27.18 -30.98
CA PRO A 389 -1.83 26.42 -32.14
C PRO A 389 -1.94 24.91 -31.91
N ALA A 390 -1.24 24.36 -30.91
CA ALA A 390 -1.25 22.92 -30.62
C ALA A 390 -2.47 22.49 -29.81
N ILE A 391 -3.10 23.39 -29.05
CA ILE A 391 -4.21 23.07 -28.13
C ILE A 391 -5.39 22.38 -28.83
N PRO A 392 -5.89 22.87 -29.99
CA PRO A 392 -6.96 22.17 -30.71
C PRO A 392 -6.57 20.77 -31.18
N GLY A 393 -5.32 20.59 -31.63
CA GLY A 393 -4.80 19.30 -32.08
C GLY A 393 -4.70 18.28 -30.95
N LEU A 394 -4.23 18.72 -29.76
CA LEU A 394 -4.16 17.88 -28.56
C LEU A 394 -5.56 17.45 -28.10
N ALA A 395 -6.51 18.37 -28.03
CA ALA A 395 -7.90 18.04 -27.66
C ALA A 395 -8.54 17.09 -28.68
N ALA A 396 -8.32 17.30 -29.98
CA ALA A 396 -8.83 16.41 -31.03
C ALA A 396 -8.27 14.99 -30.94
N MET A 397 -6.99 14.83 -30.58
CA MET A 397 -6.36 13.52 -30.36
C MET A 397 -6.92 12.78 -29.14
N LEU A 398 -7.23 13.51 -28.06
CA LEU A 398 -7.84 12.92 -26.87
C LEU A 398 -9.30 12.51 -27.11
N GLY A 399 -9.98 13.15 -28.05
CA GLY A 399 -11.35 12.85 -28.45
C GLY A 399 -12.41 13.47 -27.53
N PRO A 400 -13.71 13.18 -27.77
CA PRO A 400 -14.82 13.77 -27.04
C PRO A 400 -14.76 13.51 -25.52
N GLY A 401 -15.25 14.47 -24.72
CA GLY A 401 -15.20 14.37 -23.26
C GLY A 401 -13.86 14.79 -22.65
N ASN A 402 -12.99 15.41 -23.44
CA ASN A 402 -11.73 15.99 -22.98
C ASN A 402 -11.70 17.50 -23.27
N GLU A 403 -10.99 18.22 -22.41
CA GLU A 403 -10.75 19.65 -22.53
C GLU A 403 -9.28 19.92 -22.24
N VAL A 404 -8.63 20.71 -23.11
CA VAL A 404 -7.24 21.12 -22.95
C VAL A 404 -7.19 22.63 -22.87
N LEU A 405 -6.51 23.17 -21.86
CA LEU A 405 -6.38 24.61 -21.61
C LEU A 405 -4.92 25.01 -21.49
N LEU A 406 -4.62 26.21 -21.96
CA LEU A 406 -3.34 26.86 -21.75
C LEU A 406 -3.57 28.14 -20.96
N HIS A 407 -2.89 28.25 -19.83
CA HIS A 407 -2.89 29.45 -18.99
C HIS A 407 -1.58 30.22 -19.16
N ASP A 408 -1.69 31.54 -19.17
CA ASP A 408 -0.60 32.51 -19.09
C ASP A 408 -0.60 33.15 -17.69
N LEU A 409 0.46 32.90 -16.92
CA LEU A 409 0.56 33.39 -15.54
C LEU A 409 0.84 34.89 -15.47
N SER A 410 1.27 35.55 -16.56
CA SER A 410 1.41 37.01 -16.58
C SER A 410 0.07 37.75 -16.67
N ARG A 411 -1.00 37.03 -17.04
CA ARG A 411 -2.35 37.57 -17.26
C ARG A 411 -3.31 37.30 -16.10
N LEU A 412 -2.80 36.93 -14.93
CA LEU A 412 -3.63 36.70 -13.75
C LEU A 412 -4.54 37.91 -13.45
N PRO A 413 -5.82 37.68 -13.15
CA PRO A 413 -6.50 36.38 -13.03
C PRO A 413 -6.94 35.75 -14.38
N ASP A 414 -7.14 36.56 -15.43
CA ASP A 414 -7.65 36.21 -16.78
C ASP A 414 -6.63 35.42 -17.62
N SER A 415 -6.25 34.26 -17.08
CA SER A 415 -5.08 33.52 -17.52
C SER A 415 -5.32 32.62 -18.74
N ILE A 416 -6.56 32.21 -19.05
CA ILE A 416 -6.80 31.28 -20.16
C ILE A 416 -6.49 31.97 -21.49
N VAL A 417 -5.44 31.53 -22.19
CA VAL A 417 -5.05 32.06 -23.51
C VAL A 417 -5.43 31.15 -24.67
N ALA A 418 -5.66 29.87 -24.41
CA ALA A 418 -6.22 28.93 -25.37
C ALA A 418 -7.00 27.83 -24.64
N ILE A 419 -8.09 27.37 -25.26
CA ILE A 419 -8.90 26.26 -24.77
C ILE A 419 -9.49 25.52 -25.95
N ALA A 420 -9.54 24.19 -25.87
CA ALA A 420 -10.25 23.33 -26.82
C ALA A 420 -10.96 22.21 -26.06
N GLY A 421 -12.25 22.00 -26.36
CA GLY A 421 -13.17 21.18 -25.57
C GLY A 421 -14.19 22.04 -24.82
N ASP A 422 -15.21 21.40 -24.23
CA ASP A 422 -16.36 22.05 -23.62
C ASP A 422 -16.74 21.49 -22.23
N LEU A 423 -15.86 20.67 -21.65
CA LEU A 423 -16.14 19.91 -20.43
C LEU A 423 -16.46 20.80 -19.21
N THR A 424 -15.74 21.91 -19.03
CA THR A 424 -15.93 22.81 -17.89
C THR A 424 -16.74 24.07 -18.23
N GLY A 425 -17.05 24.30 -19.50
CA GLY A 425 -17.75 25.49 -19.97
C GLY A 425 -16.96 26.80 -19.86
N ARG A 426 -15.65 26.74 -19.58
CA ARG A 426 -14.75 27.91 -19.51
C ARG A 426 -14.39 28.40 -20.91
N ASN A 427 -13.90 29.65 -21.00
CA ASN A 427 -13.56 30.29 -22.28
C ASN A 427 -12.20 30.99 -22.21
N VAL A 428 -11.64 31.32 -23.38
CA VAL A 428 -10.45 32.20 -23.48
C VAL A 428 -10.74 33.53 -22.76
N GLY A 429 -9.80 34.00 -21.97
CA GLY A 429 -9.95 35.16 -21.08
C GLY A 429 -10.60 34.84 -19.74
N GLY A 430 -11.02 33.59 -19.50
CA GLY A 430 -11.54 33.17 -18.21
C GLY A 430 -10.45 33.02 -17.14
N PRO A 431 -10.83 32.99 -15.85
CA PRO A 431 -9.89 32.81 -14.76
C PRO A 431 -9.39 31.37 -14.64
N MET A 432 -8.32 31.21 -13.86
CA MET A 432 -7.95 29.89 -13.33
C MET A 432 -8.90 29.40 -12.23
N THR A 433 -8.80 28.12 -11.91
CA THR A 433 -9.53 27.52 -10.79
C THR A 433 -8.97 27.98 -9.45
N ASP A 434 -9.73 27.81 -8.38
CA ASP A 434 -9.28 28.14 -7.02
C ASP A 434 -8.10 27.26 -6.57
N LEU A 435 -8.07 25.99 -7.00
CA LEU A 435 -6.93 25.09 -6.79
C LEU A 435 -5.66 25.66 -7.43
N LEU A 436 -5.70 25.95 -8.73
CA LEU A 436 -4.55 26.47 -9.47
C LEU A 436 -4.09 27.84 -8.94
N LEU A 437 -5.02 28.73 -8.59
CA LEU A 437 -4.71 30.02 -7.98
C LEU A 437 -3.99 29.87 -6.63
N GLY A 438 -4.44 28.92 -5.81
CA GLY A 438 -3.78 28.56 -4.56
C GLY A 438 -2.36 28.02 -4.77
N LEU A 439 -2.14 27.17 -5.77
CA LEU A 439 -0.81 26.62 -6.10
C LEU A 439 0.17 27.73 -6.51
N VAL A 440 -0.26 28.60 -7.44
CA VAL A 440 0.47 29.78 -7.90
C VAL A 440 0.84 30.67 -6.71
N ARG A 441 -0.11 30.96 -5.81
CA ARG A 441 0.12 31.80 -4.62
C ARG A 441 1.14 31.22 -3.66
N ARG A 442 1.14 29.90 -3.48
CA ARG A 442 2.10 29.17 -2.63
C ARG A 442 3.47 29.00 -3.29
N GLY A 443 3.66 29.49 -4.52
CA GLY A 443 4.89 29.29 -5.30
C GLY A 443 5.07 27.84 -5.75
N THR A 444 4.01 27.03 -5.70
CA THR A 444 4.05 25.62 -6.09
C THR A 444 3.82 25.53 -7.58
N THR A 445 4.88 25.23 -8.32
CA THR A 445 4.82 24.98 -9.77
C THR A 445 4.93 23.48 -10.08
N GLN A 446 4.70 22.61 -9.11
CA GLN A 446 4.71 21.16 -9.37
C GLN A 446 3.55 20.76 -10.27
N ASP A 447 3.85 19.85 -11.17
CA ASP A 447 2.84 19.23 -12.01
C ASP A 447 1.92 18.37 -11.12
N LEU A 448 0.62 18.55 -11.27
CA LEU A 448 -0.38 17.70 -10.65
C LEU A 448 -0.96 16.81 -11.74
N THR A 449 -0.77 15.50 -11.66
CA THR A 449 -1.23 14.59 -12.71
C THR A 449 -2.28 13.62 -12.18
N ASN A 450 -3.31 13.36 -12.99
CA ASN A 450 -4.36 12.37 -12.73
C ASN A 450 -5.14 12.53 -11.40
N TYR A 451 -5.23 13.74 -10.87
CA TYR A 451 -6.07 13.99 -9.70
C TYR A 451 -7.55 14.00 -10.09
N ARG A 452 -8.45 13.66 -9.15
CA ARG A 452 -9.89 13.57 -9.40
C ARG A 452 -10.63 14.74 -8.77
N THR A 453 -11.60 15.28 -9.50
CA THR A 453 -12.46 16.40 -9.12
C THR A 453 -13.86 16.21 -9.71
N HIS A 454 -14.74 17.19 -9.53
CA HIS A 454 -16.09 17.22 -10.09
C HIS A 454 -16.28 18.45 -10.97
N GLY A 455 -16.86 18.25 -12.15
CA GLY A 455 -17.22 19.34 -13.05
C GLY A 455 -18.37 20.21 -12.51
N PRO A 456 -18.65 21.35 -13.17
CA PRO A 456 -19.77 22.23 -12.80
C PRO A 456 -21.13 21.54 -12.73
N ASP A 457 -21.31 20.45 -13.48
CA ASP A 457 -22.53 19.66 -13.53
C ASP A 457 -22.51 18.42 -12.61
N GLY A 458 -21.49 18.31 -11.76
CA GLY A 458 -21.30 17.21 -10.81
C GLY A 458 -20.72 15.93 -11.41
N ARG A 459 -20.40 15.88 -12.71
CA ARG A 459 -19.71 14.72 -13.30
C ARG A 459 -18.30 14.59 -12.75
N ALA A 460 -17.84 13.35 -12.52
CA ALA A 460 -16.46 13.11 -12.13
C ALA A 460 -15.50 13.44 -13.29
N ILE A 461 -14.46 14.21 -12.97
CA ILE A 461 -13.42 14.64 -13.91
C ILE A 461 -12.07 14.17 -13.35
N ARG A 462 -11.22 13.67 -14.24
CA ARG A 462 -9.80 13.46 -13.99
C ARG A 462 -9.01 14.58 -14.65
N SER A 463 -8.20 15.27 -13.88
CA SER A 463 -7.48 16.47 -14.28
C SER A 463 -5.98 16.31 -14.15
N SER A 464 -5.23 17.02 -14.98
CA SER A 464 -3.79 17.20 -14.87
C SER A 464 -3.42 18.64 -15.16
N THR A 465 -2.53 19.21 -14.37
CA THR A 465 -1.95 20.54 -14.52
C THR A 465 -0.45 20.39 -14.66
N LEU A 466 0.10 20.84 -15.80
CA LEU A 466 1.52 20.80 -16.11
C LEU A 466 2.05 22.23 -16.19
N PHE A 467 3.01 22.61 -15.35
CA PHE A 467 3.58 23.95 -15.38
C PHE A 467 4.62 24.07 -16.51
N LEU A 468 4.46 25.10 -17.33
CA LEU A 468 5.34 25.42 -18.45
C LEU A 468 6.38 26.43 -17.99
N ARG A 469 7.65 26.13 -18.27
CA ARG A 469 8.79 26.94 -17.82
C ARG A 469 9.56 27.51 -19.00
N ASP A 470 10.16 28.66 -18.79
CA ASP A 470 11.16 29.21 -19.71
C ASP A 470 12.54 28.56 -19.50
N ALA A 471 13.53 29.05 -20.25
CA ALA A 471 14.90 28.53 -20.20
C ALA A 471 15.60 28.78 -18.85
N ASP A 472 15.14 29.78 -18.08
CA ASP A 472 15.66 30.13 -16.76
C ASP A 472 14.92 29.39 -15.63
N GLY A 473 13.96 28.51 -15.99
CA GLY A 473 13.18 27.69 -15.05
C GLY A 473 11.98 28.41 -14.42
N VAL A 474 11.70 29.65 -14.83
CA VAL A 474 10.56 30.46 -14.36
C VAL A 474 9.28 29.89 -14.93
N ALA A 475 8.26 29.68 -14.08
CA ALA A 475 6.97 29.20 -14.56
C ALA A 475 6.22 30.35 -15.26
N VAL A 476 6.02 30.20 -16.57
CA VAL A 476 5.39 31.23 -17.41
C VAL A 476 3.91 30.94 -17.66
N GLY A 477 3.51 29.68 -17.59
CA GLY A 477 2.14 29.24 -17.87
C GLY A 477 1.85 27.85 -17.32
N CYS A 478 0.66 27.32 -17.59
CA CYS A 478 0.38 25.91 -17.36
C CYS A 478 -0.55 25.33 -18.43
N LEU A 479 -0.32 24.06 -18.77
CA LEU A 479 -1.16 23.24 -19.63
C LEU A 479 -2.04 22.36 -18.75
N CYS A 480 -3.35 22.50 -18.87
CA CYS A 480 -4.32 21.71 -18.13
C CYS A 480 -5.03 20.74 -19.08
N VAL A 481 -5.21 19.50 -18.65
CA VAL A 481 -5.98 18.47 -19.36
C VAL A 481 -7.05 17.94 -18.42
N ASN A 482 -8.31 18.06 -18.83
CA ASN A 482 -9.47 17.57 -18.11
C ASN A 482 -10.14 16.47 -18.94
N SER A 483 -10.49 15.35 -18.31
CA SER A 483 -11.13 14.22 -18.96
C SER A 483 -12.31 13.74 -18.12
N VAL A 484 -13.42 13.37 -18.75
CA VAL A 484 -14.51 12.64 -18.06
C VAL A 484 -13.95 11.35 -17.46
N ASP A 485 -14.22 11.13 -16.18
CA ASP A 485 -13.76 9.93 -15.47
C ASP A 485 -14.84 8.85 -15.48
N ALA A 486 -14.82 8.01 -16.52
CA ALA A 486 -15.79 6.92 -16.69
C ALA A 486 -15.67 5.78 -15.68
N ALA A 487 -14.60 5.73 -14.88
CA ALA A 487 -14.33 4.66 -13.92
C ALA A 487 -14.80 4.98 -12.49
N ALA A 488 -15.39 6.15 -12.25
CA ALA A 488 -15.80 6.57 -10.92
C ALA A 488 -17.19 6.00 -10.54
N SER A 489 -17.22 5.05 -9.61
CA SER A 489 -18.41 4.80 -8.79
C SER A 489 -18.65 6.01 -7.89
N THR A 490 -19.89 6.52 -7.85
CA THR A 490 -20.31 7.68 -7.06
C THR A 490 -19.82 7.61 -5.60
N GLY A 491 -18.80 8.40 -5.24
CA GLY A 491 -18.34 8.52 -3.85
C GLY A 491 -16.84 8.74 -3.59
N GLY A 492 -16.05 9.28 -4.53
CA GLY A 492 -14.63 9.59 -4.29
C GLY A 492 -14.41 10.96 -3.65
N ASN A 493 -13.66 11.01 -2.55
CA ASN A 493 -13.13 12.25 -1.96
C ASN A 493 -12.03 12.84 -2.87
N GLY A 494 -12.43 13.57 -3.91
CA GLY A 494 -11.52 14.42 -4.69
C GLY A 494 -11.18 15.71 -3.95
N GLU A 495 -10.07 16.35 -4.33
CA GLU A 495 -9.77 17.73 -3.92
C GLU A 495 -10.92 18.66 -4.39
N PRO A 496 -11.48 19.52 -3.52
CA PRO A 496 -12.55 20.43 -3.92
C PRO A 496 -11.99 21.53 -4.84
N GLU A 497 -12.03 21.29 -6.16
CA GLU A 497 -11.72 22.29 -7.19
C GLU A 497 -13.02 22.81 -7.81
N THR A 498 -13.11 24.13 -8.00
CA THR A 498 -14.23 24.79 -8.66
C THR A 498 -13.79 25.39 -9.99
N PHE A 499 -14.65 25.28 -11.01
CA PHE A 499 -14.43 25.82 -12.34
C PHE A 499 -15.28 27.10 -12.55
N PRO A 500 -14.79 28.27 -12.11
CA PRO A 500 -15.53 29.52 -12.25
C PRO A 500 -15.66 29.94 -13.72
N PRO A 501 -16.83 30.47 -14.14
CA PRO A 501 -17.03 30.98 -15.49
C PRO A 501 -16.36 32.35 -15.73
N ASP A 502 -16.19 33.15 -14.67
CA ASP A 502 -15.64 34.50 -14.70
C ASP A 502 -14.98 34.88 -13.35
N VAL A 503 -14.19 35.96 -13.36
CA VAL A 503 -13.43 36.43 -12.20
C VAL A 503 -14.34 36.81 -11.03
N ASP A 504 -15.47 37.45 -11.29
CA ASP A 504 -16.43 37.87 -10.25
C ASP A 504 -17.02 36.67 -9.51
N SER A 505 -17.27 35.57 -10.23
CA SER A 505 -17.75 34.31 -9.68
C SER A 505 -16.68 33.61 -8.84
N LEU A 506 -15.41 33.63 -9.28
CA LEU A 506 -14.29 33.15 -8.47
C LEU A 506 -14.12 33.97 -7.18
N GLN A 507 -14.15 35.30 -7.29
CA GLN A 507 -14.02 36.18 -6.13
C GLN A 507 -15.13 35.95 -5.11
N ARG A 508 -16.39 35.90 -5.56
CA ARG A 508 -17.54 35.60 -4.69
C ARG A 508 -17.41 34.25 -4.02
N PHE A 509 -17.07 33.21 -4.79
CA PHE A 509 -16.88 31.85 -4.26
C PHE A 509 -15.81 31.80 -3.16
N LEU A 510 -14.63 32.37 -3.40
CA LEU A 510 -13.53 32.38 -2.44
C LEU A 510 -13.90 33.12 -1.15
N VAL A 511 -14.55 34.28 -1.27
CA VAL A 511 -15.01 35.08 -0.12
C VAL A 511 -16.09 34.36 0.67
N ASP A 512 -17.11 33.82 -0.01
CA ASP A 512 -18.21 33.12 0.66
C ASP A 512 -17.73 31.84 1.34
N ARG A 513 -16.79 31.10 0.73
CA ARG A 513 -16.13 29.95 1.34
C ARG A 513 -15.37 30.35 2.60
N ALA A 514 -14.57 31.42 2.55
CA ALA A 514 -13.77 31.87 3.69
C ALA A 514 -14.65 32.40 4.84
N ILE A 515 -15.71 33.14 4.54
CA ILE A 515 -16.70 33.61 5.53
C ILE A 515 -17.47 32.43 6.12
N GLY A 516 -17.93 31.48 5.29
CA GLY A 516 -18.64 30.29 5.72
C GLY A 516 -17.81 29.43 6.68
N LYS A 517 -16.52 29.26 6.39
CA LYS A 517 -15.56 28.53 7.25
C LYS A 517 -15.38 29.19 8.61
N ALA A 518 -15.47 30.52 8.69
CA ALA A 518 -15.43 31.24 9.97
C ALA A 518 -16.68 31.01 10.84
N GLY A 519 -17.80 30.61 10.23
CA GLY A 519 -19.03 30.21 10.93
C GLY A 519 -19.73 31.31 11.73
N ILE A 520 -19.38 32.59 11.50
CA ILE A 520 -19.85 33.74 12.26
C ILE A 520 -20.37 34.81 11.29
N PRO A 521 -21.58 35.36 11.48
CA PRO A 521 -22.07 36.50 10.70
C PRO A 521 -21.09 37.69 10.73
N VAL A 522 -20.90 38.36 9.60
CA VAL A 522 -19.85 39.40 9.42
C VAL A 522 -19.96 40.55 10.43
N ASP A 523 -21.19 40.95 10.76
CA ASP A 523 -21.53 41.98 11.74
C ASP A 523 -21.13 41.58 13.18
N LEU A 524 -21.04 40.28 13.47
CA LEU A 524 -20.61 39.72 14.75
C LEU A 524 -19.11 39.36 14.78
N MET A 525 -18.39 39.53 13.66
CA MET A 525 -16.98 39.17 13.58
C MET A 525 -16.09 40.16 14.34
N LYS A 526 -15.33 39.63 15.31
CA LYS A 526 -14.23 40.34 15.98
C LYS A 526 -12.98 40.38 15.09
N LYS A 527 -11.99 41.24 15.42
CA LYS A 527 -10.69 41.37 14.72
C LYS A 527 -10.09 40.02 14.34
N ARG A 528 -9.99 39.10 15.30
CA ARG A 528 -9.40 37.76 15.10
C ARG A 528 -10.12 36.93 14.02
N HIS A 529 -11.45 37.06 13.90
CA HIS A 529 -12.23 36.32 12.90
C HIS A 529 -12.02 36.93 11.51
N LYS A 530 -12.11 38.26 11.39
CA LYS A 530 -11.85 38.98 10.13
C LYS A 530 -10.42 38.75 9.64
N ALA A 531 -9.43 38.76 10.53
CA ALA A 531 -8.04 38.41 10.21
C ALA A 531 -7.90 36.94 9.77
N GLY A 532 -8.64 36.01 10.37
CA GLY A 532 -8.70 34.61 9.92
C GLY A 532 -9.24 34.48 8.49
N VAL A 533 -10.31 35.20 8.15
CA VAL A 533 -10.83 35.26 6.77
C VAL A 533 -9.80 35.81 5.80
N VAL A 534 -9.09 36.89 6.17
CA VAL A 534 -8.02 37.45 5.33
C VAL A 534 -6.87 36.46 5.12
N ARG A 535 -6.50 35.68 6.15
CA ARG A 535 -5.46 34.64 6.02
C ARG A 535 -5.88 33.55 5.04
N GLU A 536 -7.08 33.03 5.18
CA GLU A 536 -7.62 32.00 4.27
C GLU A 536 -7.62 32.50 2.82
N LEU A 537 -8.05 33.74 2.60
CA LEU A 537 -8.05 34.36 1.28
C LEU A 537 -6.64 34.60 0.74
N ASP A 538 -5.68 34.97 1.59
CA ASP A 538 -4.30 35.13 1.18
C ASP A 538 -3.67 33.81 0.78
N GLU A 539 -3.94 32.71 1.49
CA GLU A 539 -3.48 31.36 1.13
C GLU A 539 -4.15 30.83 -0.14
N ALA A 540 -5.40 31.22 -0.39
CA ALA A 540 -6.13 30.88 -1.62
C ALA A 540 -5.73 31.73 -2.84
N GLY A 541 -4.79 32.67 -2.68
CA GLY A 541 -4.33 33.53 -3.78
C GLY A 541 -5.30 34.65 -4.17
N TYR A 542 -6.31 34.92 -3.35
CA TYR A 542 -7.35 35.92 -3.62
C TYR A 542 -6.78 37.31 -3.94
N PHE A 543 -5.70 37.72 -3.26
CA PHE A 543 -5.07 39.03 -3.45
C PHE A 543 -4.18 39.13 -4.70
N LEU A 544 -4.07 38.07 -5.51
CA LEU A 544 -3.51 38.13 -6.86
C LEU A 544 -4.53 38.68 -7.87
N ILE A 545 -5.81 38.72 -7.49
CA ILE A 545 -6.90 39.23 -8.32
C ILE A 545 -6.95 40.75 -8.22
N LYS A 546 -7.15 41.44 -9.36
CA LYS A 546 -7.32 42.89 -9.38
C LYS A 546 -8.52 43.33 -8.53
N ASP A 547 -8.38 44.47 -7.85
CA ASP A 547 -9.42 45.08 -6.99
C ASP A 547 -9.93 44.20 -5.83
N ALA A 548 -9.26 43.09 -5.53
CA ALA A 548 -9.62 42.14 -4.47
C ALA A 548 -9.74 42.80 -3.08
N VAL A 549 -8.86 43.76 -2.77
CA VAL A 549 -8.89 44.47 -1.49
C VAL A 549 -10.18 45.29 -1.34
N ASP A 550 -10.64 45.93 -2.40
CA ASP A 550 -11.83 46.79 -2.39
C ASP A 550 -13.10 45.94 -2.27
N HIS A 551 -13.17 44.84 -3.01
CA HIS A 551 -14.25 43.87 -2.91
C HIS A 551 -14.34 43.26 -1.50
N LEU A 552 -13.22 42.81 -0.93
CA LEU A 552 -13.21 42.20 0.40
C LEU A 552 -13.54 43.20 1.52
N ALA A 553 -13.05 44.44 1.42
CA ALA A 553 -13.35 45.50 2.38
C ALA A 553 -14.88 45.72 2.49
N GLY A 554 -15.58 45.75 1.35
CA GLY A 554 -17.04 45.84 1.31
C GLY A 554 -17.73 44.61 1.90
N ARG A 555 -17.24 43.39 1.62
CA ARG A 555 -17.83 42.14 2.13
C ARG A 555 -17.64 41.93 3.63
N LEU A 556 -16.54 42.43 4.21
CA LEU A 556 -16.25 42.32 5.64
C LEU A 556 -16.69 43.55 6.46
N ASP A 557 -17.30 44.55 5.82
CA ASP A 557 -17.67 45.83 6.45
C ASP A 557 -16.48 46.46 7.22
N VAL A 558 -15.36 46.65 6.51
CA VAL A 558 -14.14 47.28 7.02
C VAL A 558 -13.52 48.19 5.95
N THR A 559 -12.57 49.03 6.34
CA THR A 559 -11.83 49.87 5.39
C THR A 559 -10.73 49.06 4.70
N ARG A 560 -10.29 49.51 3.52
CA ARG A 560 -9.10 49.00 2.82
C ARG A 560 -7.87 48.95 3.73
N TYR A 561 -7.70 50.00 4.54
CA TYR A 561 -6.60 50.13 5.48
C TYR A 561 -6.57 48.96 6.48
N THR A 562 -7.73 48.53 6.98
CA THR A 562 -7.84 47.37 7.87
C THR A 562 -7.42 46.07 7.20
N ILE A 563 -7.77 45.86 5.92
CA ILE A 563 -7.33 44.68 5.16
C ILE A 563 -5.81 44.65 4.99
N TYR A 564 -5.20 45.79 4.63
CA TYR A 564 -3.73 45.89 4.55
C TYR A 564 -3.04 45.65 5.89
N ASN A 565 -3.61 46.15 6.99
CA ASN A 565 -3.09 45.86 8.33
C ASN A 565 -3.12 44.37 8.65
N TYR A 566 -4.21 43.67 8.34
CA TYR A 566 -4.27 42.22 8.52
C TYR A 566 -3.26 41.48 7.65
N LEU A 567 -3.11 41.87 6.38
CA LEU A 567 -2.11 41.28 5.48
C LEU A 567 -0.68 41.47 6.00
N ASN A 568 -0.36 42.66 6.50
CA ASN A 568 0.94 42.92 7.10
C ASN A 568 1.16 42.09 8.37
N GLU A 569 0.14 41.94 9.22
CA GLU A 569 0.22 41.06 10.41
C GLU A 569 0.34 39.56 10.05
N ILE A 570 -0.17 39.13 8.89
CA ILE A 570 -0.16 37.72 8.45
C ILE A 570 1.15 37.36 7.74
N ARG A 571 1.76 38.31 7.03
CA ARG A 571 2.96 38.12 6.21
C ARG A 571 4.27 38.52 6.91
N ALA A 572 4.18 39.20 8.05
CA ALA A 572 5.30 39.45 8.95
C ALA A 572 5.64 38.19 9.74
#